data_AF-A0A7G8D6P9-F1
#
_entry.id   AF-A0A7G8D6P9-F1
#
_cell.length_a   1.000
_cell.length_b   1.000
_cell.length_c   1.000
_cell.angle_alpha   90.00
_cell.angle_beta   90.00
_cell.angle_gamma   90.00
#
_symmetry.space_group_name_H-M   'P 1'
#
loop_
_entity.id
_entity.type
_entity.pdbx_description
1 polymer ?
#
loop_
_entity_poly.entity_id
_entity_poly.type
_entity_poly.pdbx_seq_one_letter_code
_entity_poly.pdbx_strand_id
1 'polypeptide(L)'
;MILQLLALSRLVQRPLWRLGVIPMIWLMVVVSYAYGHAFAAQGRFEQSRLSRIVGAASVLQARAPEKHLRAVAVEGTMPRSTVLQNPAKKFHLIDRLIPPLLDGNTIFSMTQLRLHGLQFEQRRQSQLKTSGSDKCELSIDAICTSEFSLQRIGDRDLLLQLNPKLASKRPRT
;
A
#
# COMPACT_ATOMS: atom_id res chain seq x y z
N MET A 1 22.91 17.23 -12.23
CA MET A 1 22.36 17.29 -13.60
C MET A 1 21.83 18.66 -14.02
N ILE A 2 20.88 19.28 -13.31
CA ILE A 2 20.29 20.58 -13.71
C ILE A 2 21.35 21.70 -13.85
N LEU A 3 22.32 21.75 -12.92
CA LEU A 3 23.41 22.72 -12.96
C LEU A 3 24.34 22.55 -14.18
N GLN A 4 24.56 21.31 -14.63
CA GLN A 4 25.43 20.99 -15.76
C GLN A 4 24.77 21.35 -17.10
N LEU A 5 23.45 21.17 -17.21
CA LEU A 5 22.65 21.63 -18.36
C LEU A 5 22.66 23.16 -18.50
N LEU A 6 22.55 23.87 -17.37
CA LEU A 6 22.66 25.33 -17.35
C LEU A 6 24.06 25.82 -17.73
N ALA A 7 25.11 25.14 -17.27
CA ALA A 7 26.50 25.47 -17.62
C ALA A 7 26.78 25.27 -19.13
N LEU A 8 26.33 24.15 -19.72
CA LEU A 8 26.41 23.91 -21.17
C LEU A 8 25.60 24.93 -21.99
N SER A 9 24.44 25.36 -21.49
CA SER A 9 23.60 26.36 -22.17
C SER A 9 24.22 27.76 -22.24
N ARG A 10 25.14 28.10 -21.32
CA ARG A 10 25.87 29.37 -21.35
C ARG A 10 27.02 29.35 -22.36
N LEU A 11 27.62 28.19 -22.60
CA LEU A 11 28.70 28.01 -23.58
C LEU A 11 28.18 28.08 -25.03
N VAL A 12 26.96 27.59 -25.27
CA VAL A 12 26.32 27.59 -26.59
C VAL A 12 25.44 28.84 -26.68
N GLN A 13 25.97 29.96 -27.20
CA GLN A 13 25.25 31.23 -27.44
C GLN A 13 24.14 31.13 -28.52
N ARG A 14 23.29 30.11 -28.48
CA ARG A 14 22.15 29.96 -29.39
C ARG A 14 20.84 30.22 -28.64
N PRO A 15 20.11 31.32 -28.95
CA PRO A 15 18.87 31.67 -28.25
C PRO A 15 17.78 30.59 -28.38
N LEU A 16 17.79 29.82 -29.47
CA LEU A 16 16.90 28.68 -29.71
C LEU A 16 17.02 27.55 -28.68
N TRP A 17 18.17 27.39 -28.02
CA TRP A 17 18.35 26.33 -27.02
C TRP A 17 17.59 26.63 -25.72
N ARG A 18 17.44 27.92 -25.37
CA ARG A 18 16.64 28.35 -24.21
C ARG A 18 15.15 28.03 -24.38
N LEU A 19 14.65 28.10 -25.61
CA LEU A 19 13.26 27.73 -25.96
C LEU A 19 12.98 26.24 -25.74
N GLY A 20 13.97 25.36 -25.88
CA GLY A 20 13.80 23.93 -25.61
C GLY A 20 14.03 23.55 -24.14
N VAL A 21 15.06 24.13 -23.51
CA VAL A 21 15.49 23.72 -22.16
C VAL A 21 14.56 24.21 -21.06
N ILE A 22 14.07 25.45 -21.13
CA ILE A 22 13.17 26.03 -20.13
C ILE A 22 11.87 25.21 -19.97
N PRO A 23 11.12 24.89 -21.05
CA PRO A 23 9.92 24.08 -20.90
C PRO A 23 10.22 22.65 -20.44
N MET A 24 11.40 22.10 -20.77
CA MET A 24 11.82 20.78 -20.30
C MET A 24 12.08 20.77 -18.78
N ILE A 25 12.76 21.79 -18.26
CA ILE A 25 12.96 21.99 -16.82
C ILE A 25 11.61 22.20 -16.12
N TRP A 26 10.75 23.04 -16.68
CA TRP A 26 9.41 23.29 -16.14
C TRP A 26 8.59 22.00 -16.08
N LEU A 27 8.62 21.20 -17.15
CA LEU A 27 7.95 19.91 -17.21
C LEU A 27 8.50 18.95 -16.16
N MET A 28 9.82 18.89 -15.97
CA MET A 28 10.44 18.12 -14.88
C MET A 28 9.95 18.56 -13.50
N VAL A 29 9.88 19.87 -13.24
CA VAL A 29 9.40 20.42 -11.96
C VAL A 29 7.93 20.05 -11.73
N VAL A 30 7.07 20.25 -12.73
CA VAL A 30 5.63 19.93 -12.64
C VAL A 30 5.42 18.43 -12.43
N VAL A 31 6.13 17.58 -13.19
CA VAL A 31 6.05 16.12 -13.03
C VAL A 31 6.54 15.69 -11.64
N SER A 32 7.65 16.25 -11.16
CA SER A 32 8.19 15.91 -9.84
C SER A 32 7.25 16.32 -8.71
N TYR A 33 6.63 17.51 -8.82
CA TYR A 33 5.64 18.00 -7.87
C TYR A 33 4.38 17.14 -7.89
N ALA A 34 3.82 16.86 -9.07
CA ALA A 34 2.61 16.04 -9.22
C ALA A 34 2.84 14.61 -8.70
N TYR A 35 3.99 14.03 -9.02
CA TYR A 35 4.40 12.72 -8.52
C TYR A 35 4.56 12.72 -7.00
N GLY A 36 5.29 13.69 -6.44
CA GLY A 36 5.49 13.82 -4.99
C GLY A 36 4.17 14.01 -4.23
N HIS A 37 3.27 14.86 -4.75
CA HIS A 37 1.95 15.07 -4.16
C HIS A 37 1.09 13.81 -4.21
N ALA A 38 1.08 13.10 -5.34
CA ALA A 38 0.33 11.86 -5.48
C ALA A 38 0.88 10.73 -4.58
N PHE A 39 2.20 10.61 -4.48
CA PHE A 39 2.87 9.69 -3.56
C PHE A 39 2.54 10.01 -2.09
N ALA A 40 2.60 11.28 -1.70
CA ALA A 40 2.25 11.70 -0.35
C ALA A 40 0.76 11.45 -0.02
N ALA A 41 -0.14 11.70 -0.98
CA ALA A 41 -1.56 11.43 -0.83
C ALA A 41 -1.84 9.92 -0.65
N GLN A 42 -1.15 9.08 -1.42
CA GLN A 42 -1.21 7.62 -1.26
C GLN A 42 -0.70 7.20 0.12
N GLY A 43 0.47 7.70 0.52
CA GLY A 43 1.08 7.40 1.81
C GLY A 43 0.15 7.74 2.98
N ARG A 44 -0.45 8.94 3.00
CA ARG A 44 -1.40 9.33 4.04
C ARG A 44 -2.65 8.45 4.07
N PHE A 45 -3.19 8.11 2.88
CA PHE A 45 -4.37 7.26 2.76
C PHE A 45 -4.11 5.85 3.29
N GLU A 46 -2.95 5.29 2.99
CA GLU A 46 -2.57 3.94 3.39
C GLU A 46 -2.10 3.88 4.85
N GLN A 47 -1.41 4.90 5.36
CA GLN A 47 -0.92 4.96 6.74
C GLN A 47 -2.07 4.91 7.76
N SER A 48 -3.20 5.58 7.49
CA SER A 48 -4.39 5.49 8.36
C SER A 48 -5.02 4.10 8.38
N ARG A 49 -4.94 3.35 7.28
CA ARG A 49 -5.45 1.98 7.20
C ARG A 49 -4.48 0.99 7.84
N LEU A 50 -3.18 1.19 7.63
CA LEU A 50 -2.10 0.45 8.30
C LEU A 50 -2.23 0.55 9.81
N SER A 51 -2.46 1.74 10.37
CA SER A 51 -2.65 1.88 11.82
C SER A 51 -3.87 1.13 12.35
N ARG A 52 -4.96 1.07 11.57
CA ARG A 52 -6.14 0.24 11.91
C ARG A 52 -5.84 -1.25 11.83
N ILE A 53 -5.08 -1.70 10.84
CA ILE A 53 -4.65 -3.10 10.71
C ILE A 53 -3.75 -3.49 11.89
N VAL A 54 -2.80 -2.63 12.26
CA VAL A 54 -1.92 -2.83 13.41
C VAL A 54 -2.72 -2.86 14.71
N GLY A 55 -3.67 -1.96 14.88
CA GLY A 55 -4.60 -1.98 16.01
C GLY A 55 -5.46 -3.24 16.06
N ALA A 56 -5.95 -3.73 14.92
CA ALA A 56 -6.69 -4.98 14.84
C ALA A 56 -5.81 -6.19 15.21
N ALA A 57 -4.57 -6.22 14.72
CA ALA A 57 -3.61 -7.27 15.04
C ALA A 57 -3.25 -7.27 16.53
N SER A 58 -3.04 -6.10 17.14
CA SER A 58 -2.76 -6.01 18.57
C SER A 58 -3.95 -6.43 19.43
N VAL A 59 -5.19 -6.10 19.04
CA VAL A 59 -6.40 -6.58 19.70
C VAL A 59 -6.51 -8.10 19.61
N LEU A 60 -6.24 -8.70 18.45
CA LEU A 60 -6.23 -10.16 18.31
C LEU A 60 -5.13 -10.82 19.14
N GLN A 61 -3.94 -10.21 19.21
CA GLN A 61 -2.85 -10.68 20.07
C GLN A 61 -3.22 -10.58 21.56
N ALA A 62 -3.89 -9.51 21.99
CA ALA A 62 -4.33 -9.33 23.37
C ALA A 62 -5.41 -10.34 23.78
N ARG A 63 -6.26 -10.79 22.84
CA ARG A 63 -7.29 -11.81 23.09
C ARG A 63 -6.73 -13.22 23.31
N ALA A 64 -5.54 -13.51 22.81
CA ALA A 64 -4.88 -14.79 23.03
C ALA A 64 -3.37 -14.58 23.25
N PRO A 65 -2.97 -14.09 24.44
CA PRO A 65 -1.58 -13.75 24.71
C PRO A 65 -0.64 -14.95 24.61
N GLU A 66 -1.15 -16.15 24.90
CA GLU A 66 -0.39 -17.41 24.84
C GLU A 66 -0.06 -17.86 23.39
N LYS A 67 -0.83 -17.37 22.43
CA LYS A 67 -0.68 -17.65 21.00
C LYS A 67 0.04 -16.49 20.33
N HIS A 68 1.36 -16.37 20.59
CA HIS A 68 2.20 -15.38 19.92
C HIS A 68 2.12 -15.53 18.41
N LEU A 69 1.52 -14.55 17.74
CA LEU A 69 1.38 -14.48 16.30
C LEU A 69 2.78 -14.26 15.69
N ARG A 70 3.22 -15.19 14.83
CA ARG A 70 4.58 -15.18 14.26
C ARG A 70 4.59 -14.92 12.77
N ALA A 71 3.53 -15.28 12.04
CA ALA A 71 3.49 -15.15 10.60
C ALA A 71 2.25 -14.40 10.13
N VAL A 72 2.38 -13.70 9.00
CA VAL A 72 1.26 -13.08 8.29
C VAL A 72 1.30 -13.45 6.82
N ALA A 73 0.16 -13.90 6.30
CA ALA A 73 -0.11 -13.91 4.88
C ALA A 73 -0.99 -12.71 4.54
N VAL A 74 -0.57 -11.97 3.52
CA VAL A 74 -1.32 -10.84 3.01
C VAL A 74 -1.93 -11.24 1.67
N GLU A 75 -3.24 -11.13 1.56
CA GLU A 75 -4.00 -11.39 0.35
C GLU A 75 -4.56 -10.09 -0.21
N GLY A 76 -4.41 -9.88 -1.51
CA GLY A 76 -4.88 -8.67 -2.19
C GLY A 76 -3.90 -7.50 -2.12
N THR A 77 -4.38 -6.36 -2.61
CA THR A 77 -3.62 -5.12 -2.74
C THR A 77 -4.33 -3.98 -2.02
N MET A 78 -3.56 -3.12 -1.37
CA MET A 78 -4.07 -1.92 -0.74
C MET A 78 -4.77 -1.04 -1.80
N PRO A 79 -5.98 -0.54 -1.54
CA PRO A 79 -6.67 0.29 -2.50
C PRO A 79 -5.91 1.62 -2.72
N ARG A 80 -6.01 2.14 -3.95
CA ARG A 80 -5.50 3.48 -4.27
C ARG A 80 -6.33 4.57 -3.60
N SER A 81 -5.67 5.65 -3.20
CA SER A 81 -6.32 6.88 -2.79
C SER A 81 -7.23 7.41 -3.89
N THR A 82 -8.31 8.09 -3.54
CA THR A 82 -9.27 8.68 -4.49
C THR A 82 -8.59 9.67 -5.46
N VAL A 83 -7.53 10.34 -5.00
CA VAL A 83 -6.68 11.23 -5.80
C VAL A 83 -5.99 10.47 -6.95
N LEU A 84 -5.64 9.20 -6.72
CA LEU A 84 -4.94 8.35 -7.69
C LEU A 84 -5.87 7.45 -8.51
N GLN A 85 -7.08 7.14 -8.04
CA GLN A 85 -8.02 6.26 -8.76
C GLN A 85 -8.39 6.80 -10.15
N ASN A 86 -8.68 8.10 -10.25
CA ASN A 86 -9.01 8.75 -11.52
C ASN A 86 -7.83 8.83 -12.50
N PRO A 87 -6.64 9.31 -12.11
CA PRO A 87 -5.49 9.35 -13.00
C PRO A 87 -4.95 7.96 -13.33
N ALA A 88 -5.01 6.97 -12.43
CA ALA A 88 -4.61 5.59 -12.75
C ALA A 88 -5.47 4.99 -13.87
N LYS A 89 -6.77 5.30 -13.90
CA LYS A 89 -7.69 4.87 -14.98
C LYS A 89 -7.39 5.53 -16.33
N LYS A 90 -6.82 6.73 -16.33
CA LYS A 90 -6.51 7.51 -17.55
C LYS A 90 -5.06 7.38 -18.00
N PHE A 91 -4.13 7.12 -17.08
CA PHE A 91 -2.69 7.16 -17.28
C PHE A 91 -2.02 5.97 -16.57
N HIS A 92 -2.10 4.79 -17.19
CA HIS A 92 -1.56 3.53 -16.64
C HIS A 92 -0.06 3.57 -16.30
N LEU A 93 0.73 4.40 -17.00
CA LEU A 93 2.16 4.54 -16.73
C LEU A 93 2.43 5.22 -15.37
N ILE A 94 1.59 6.19 -14.98
CA ILE A 94 1.69 6.87 -13.68
C ILE A 94 1.31 5.91 -12.55
N ASP A 95 0.37 5.00 -12.80
CA ASP A 95 -0.05 4.00 -11.82
C ASP A 95 1.10 3.06 -11.42
N ARG A 96 1.99 2.68 -12.35
CA ARG A 96 3.16 1.84 -12.03
C ARG A 96 4.26 2.56 -11.25
N LEU A 97 4.30 3.89 -11.32
CA LEU A 97 5.38 4.67 -10.71
C LEU A 97 5.20 4.83 -9.20
N ILE A 98 3.96 4.80 -8.70
CA ILE A 98 3.66 4.91 -7.27
C ILE A 98 3.27 3.52 -6.80
N PRO A 99 4.10 2.73 -6.11
CA PRO A 99 3.68 1.41 -5.61
C PRO A 99 2.74 1.55 -4.39
N PRO A 100 1.78 0.63 -4.19
CA PRO A 100 1.02 0.57 -2.93
C PRO A 100 1.92 0.12 -1.76
N LEU A 101 1.64 0.58 -0.53
CA LEU A 101 2.38 0.19 0.67
C LEU A 101 2.19 -1.28 1.05
N LEU A 102 1.02 -1.85 0.77
CA LEU A 102 0.72 -3.26 0.99
C LEU A 102 0.30 -3.93 -0.32
N ASP A 103 1.11 -4.87 -0.77
CA ASP A 103 0.86 -5.72 -1.93
C ASP A 103 1.41 -7.10 -1.57
N GLY A 104 0.53 -8.10 -1.44
CA GLY A 104 0.76 -9.37 -0.75
C GLY A 104 1.94 -10.23 -1.19
N ASN A 105 2.73 -9.77 -2.16
CA ASN A 105 3.93 -10.42 -2.67
C ASN A 105 5.20 -9.54 -2.61
N THR A 106 5.16 -8.35 -2.01
CA THR A 106 6.28 -7.39 -2.04
C THR A 106 7.09 -7.34 -0.73
N ILE A 107 8.42 -7.27 -0.86
CA ILE A 107 9.32 -7.09 0.31
C ILE A 107 9.05 -5.76 1.01
N PHE A 108 8.69 -4.73 0.24
CA PHE A 108 8.39 -3.40 0.75
C PHE A 108 7.25 -3.40 1.76
N SER A 109 6.18 -4.17 1.52
CA SER A 109 5.05 -4.24 2.44
C SER A 109 5.40 -4.86 3.78
N MET A 110 6.28 -5.86 3.79
CA MET A 110 6.77 -6.47 5.03
C MET A 110 7.68 -5.54 5.82
N THR A 111 8.52 -4.77 5.13
CA THR A 111 9.32 -3.72 5.78
C THR A 111 8.42 -2.68 6.43
N GLN A 112 7.34 -2.27 5.78
CA GLN A 112 6.38 -1.32 6.34
C GLN A 112 5.65 -1.89 7.56
N LEU A 113 5.18 -3.13 7.52
CA LEU A 113 4.57 -3.79 8.67
C LEU A 113 5.55 -3.89 9.85
N ARG A 114 6.82 -4.23 9.59
CA ARG A 114 7.88 -4.27 10.61
C ARG A 114 8.15 -2.89 11.22
N LEU A 115 8.18 -1.83 10.41
CA LEU A 115 8.32 -0.44 10.89
C LEU A 115 7.16 -0.04 11.81
N HIS A 116 5.97 -0.60 11.61
CA HIS A 116 4.80 -0.39 12.46
C HIS A 116 4.74 -1.35 13.67
N GLY A 117 5.83 -2.06 13.98
CA GLY A 117 5.95 -2.91 15.18
C GLY A 117 5.38 -4.33 15.00
N LEU A 118 4.94 -4.70 13.81
CA LEU A 118 4.48 -6.06 13.50
C LEU A 118 5.64 -6.88 12.95
N GLN A 119 6.33 -7.62 13.82
CA GLN A 119 7.44 -8.50 13.44
C GLN A 119 6.94 -9.86 12.95
N PHE A 120 6.12 -9.88 11.90
CA PHE A 120 5.64 -11.13 11.31
C PHE A 120 6.60 -11.66 10.25
N GLU A 121 6.79 -12.98 10.23
CA GLU A 121 7.39 -13.70 9.12
C GLU A 121 6.40 -13.78 7.95
N GLN A 122 6.89 -13.55 6.74
CA GLN A 122 6.08 -13.69 5.54
C GLN A 122 5.82 -15.15 5.24
N ARG A 123 4.55 -15.52 5.13
CA ARG A 123 4.12 -16.78 4.52
C ARG A 123 3.31 -16.52 3.27
N ARG A 124 3.53 -17.34 2.24
CA ARG A 124 2.62 -17.36 1.09
C ARG A 124 1.28 -17.94 1.52
N GLN A 125 0.19 -17.43 0.99
CA GLN A 125 -1.16 -17.94 1.26
C GLN A 125 -1.25 -19.47 1.03
N SER A 126 -0.59 -19.97 -0.03
CA SER A 126 -0.52 -21.41 -0.36
C SER A 126 0.20 -22.27 0.68
N GLN A 127 0.90 -21.66 1.64
CA GLN A 127 1.61 -22.33 2.73
C GLN A 127 0.80 -22.35 4.03
N LEU A 128 -0.33 -21.63 4.10
CA LEU A 128 -1.23 -21.75 5.24
C LEU A 128 -2.00 -23.06 5.11
N LYS A 129 -1.99 -23.86 6.19
CA LYS A 129 -2.84 -25.03 6.30
C LYS A 129 -4.29 -24.55 6.25
N THR A 130 -4.94 -24.79 5.12
CA THR A 130 -6.27 -24.30 4.75
C THR A 130 -7.32 -24.59 5.82
N SER A 131 -7.92 -23.53 6.36
CA SER A 131 -9.32 -23.48 6.83
C SER A 131 -9.83 -22.03 6.95
N GLY A 132 -9.27 -21.09 6.18
CA GLY A 132 -9.79 -19.73 6.12
C GLY A 132 -10.85 -19.66 5.03
N SER A 133 -12.10 -19.41 5.40
CA SER A 133 -13.17 -19.11 4.44
C SER A 133 -12.77 -17.86 3.64
N ASP A 134 -13.02 -17.84 2.32
CA ASP A 134 -12.88 -16.63 1.49
C ASP A 134 -13.70 -15.45 2.02
N LYS A 135 -14.64 -15.73 2.93
CA LYS A 135 -15.47 -14.75 3.62
C LYS A 135 -15.03 -14.65 5.06
N CYS A 136 -14.65 -13.44 5.47
CA CYS A 136 -14.43 -13.14 6.87
C CYS A 136 -15.74 -13.30 7.65
N GLU A 137 -15.80 -14.31 8.52
CA GLU A 137 -16.89 -14.52 9.46
C GLU A 137 -16.57 -13.83 10.78
N LEU A 138 -17.56 -13.13 11.34
CA LEU A 138 -17.43 -12.48 12.65
C LEU A 138 -17.21 -13.56 13.72
N SER A 139 -15.98 -13.68 14.21
CA SER A 139 -15.59 -14.61 15.26
C SER A 139 -14.64 -13.95 16.25
N ILE A 140 -14.37 -14.60 17.39
CA ILE A 140 -13.44 -14.07 18.41
C ILE A 140 -12.01 -13.94 17.84
N ASP A 141 -11.67 -14.82 16.90
CA ASP A 141 -10.38 -14.92 16.21
C ASP A 141 -10.32 -14.15 14.88
N ALA A 142 -11.36 -13.37 14.55
CA ALA A 142 -11.41 -12.59 13.32
C ALA A 142 -11.92 -11.15 13.55
N ILE A 143 -11.35 -10.22 12.80
CA ILE A 143 -11.81 -8.84 12.70
C ILE A 143 -12.16 -8.59 11.23
N CYS A 144 -13.45 -8.44 10.96
CA CYS A 144 -13.98 -8.18 9.63
C CYS A 144 -14.39 -6.72 9.53
N THR A 145 -13.74 -5.95 8.67
CA THR A 145 -14.13 -4.57 8.35
C THR A 145 -14.48 -4.46 6.87
N SER A 146 -15.10 -3.35 6.47
CA SER A 146 -15.35 -3.05 5.05
C SER A 146 -14.07 -2.81 4.25
N GLU A 147 -12.93 -2.60 4.91
CA GLU A 147 -11.65 -2.22 4.29
C GLU A 147 -10.66 -3.38 4.23
N PHE A 148 -10.66 -4.22 5.26
CA PHE A 148 -9.79 -5.38 5.41
C PHE A 148 -10.45 -6.43 6.30
N SER A 149 -10.06 -7.67 6.11
CA SER A 149 -10.31 -8.77 7.06
C SER A 149 -8.99 -9.24 7.65
N LEU A 150 -8.99 -9.48 8.95
CA LEU A 150 -7.85 -10.04 9.66
C LEU A 150 -8.34 -11.26 10.44
N GLN A 151 -7.87 -12.44 10.07
CA GLN A 151 -8.29 -13.70 10.68
C GLN A 151 -7.06 -14.47 11.17
N ARG A 152 -7.14 -15.03 12.37
CA ARG A 152 -6.15 -16.00 12.84
C ARG A 152 -6.41 -17.35 12.16
N ILE A 153 -5.37 -17.92 11.57
CA ILE A 153 -5.39 -19.26 10.98
C ILE A 153 -4.44 -20.15 11.76
N GLY A 154 -4.99 -21.14 12.46
CA GLY A 154 -4.24 -21.98 13.40
C GLY A 154 -3.78 -21.21 14.64
N ASP A 155 -2.67 -21.63 15.24
CA ASP A 155 -2.22 -21.07 16.53
C ASP A 155 -1.28 -19.87 16.41
N ARG A 156 -0.64 -19.65 15.26
CA ARG A 156 0.44 -18.65 15.13
C ARG A 156 0.42 -17.82 13.84
N ASP A 157 -0.49 -18.10 12.92
CA ASP A 157 -0.53 -17.43 11.63
C ASP A 157 -1.73 -16.48 11.54
N LEU A 158 -1.53 -15.34 10.88
CA LEU A 158 -2.55 -14.37 10.54
C LEU A 158 -2.76 -14.33 9.02
N LEU A 159 -4.02 -14.30 8.59
CA LEU A 159 -4.41 -13.95 7.24
C LEU A 159 -4.99 -12.54 7.25
N LEU A 160 -4.31 -11.62 6.55
CA LEU A 160 -4.76 -10.27 6.28
C LEU A 160 -5.25 -10.21 4.84
N GLN A 161 -6.55 -10.05 4.62
CA GLN A 161 -7.09 -9.81 3.27
C GLN A 161 -7.42 -8.33 3.11
N LEU A 162 -6.84 -7.72 2.08
CA LEU A 162 -6.98 -6.31 1.75
C LEU A 162 -8.02 -6.17 0.65
N ASN A 163 -8.97 -5.26 0.84
CA ASN A 163 -10.07 -5.04 -0.09
C ASN A 163 -10.82 -6.34 -0.42
N PRO A 164 -11.40 -7.03 0.59
CA PRO A 164 -12.23 -8.20 0.32
C PRO A 164 -13.40 -7.74 -0.54
N LYS A 165 -13.36 -8.03 -1.84
CA LYS A 165 -14.57 -8.01 -2.65
C LYS A 165 -15.57 -8.87 -1.88
N LEU A 166 -16.63 -8.26 -1.36
CA LEU A 166 -17.64 -8.88 -0.49
C LEU A 166 -17.25 -9.03 1.01
N ALA A 167 -17.20 -7.93 1.76
CA ALA A 167 -17.91 -7.94 3.04
C ALA A 167 -19.42 -8.04 2.71
N SER A 168 -19.92 -9.28 2.75
CA SER A 168 -21.29 -9.72 2.49
C SER A 168 -22.34 -8.68 2.86
N LYS A 169 -23.32 -8.50 1.96
CA LYS A 169 -24.60 -7.78 2.14
C LYS A 169 -24.93 -7.55 3.62
N ARG A 170 -24.98 -6.27 4.04
CA ARG A 170 -25.73 -5.87 5.23
C ARG A 170 -27.09 -6.59 5.22
N PRO A 171 -27.50 -7.30 6.29
CA PRO A 171 -28.91 -7.52 6.48
C PRO A 171 -29.54 -6.13 6.62
N ARG A 172 -30.47 -5.80 5.71
CA ARG A 172 -31.37 -4.67 5.91
C ARG A 172 -32.20 -5.01 7.14
N THR A 173 -31.93 -4.35 8.26
CA THR A 173 -32.95 -4.08 9.27
C THR A 173 -33.95 -3.10 8.70
#